data_AF-A0A7X9H120-F1
#
_entry.id   AF-A0A7X9H120-F1
#
_cell.length_a   1.000
_cell.length_b   1.000
_cell.length_c   1.000
_cell.angle_alpha   90.00
_cell.angle_beta   90.00
_cell.angle_gamma   90.00
#
_symmetry.space_group_name_H-M   'P 1'
#
loop_
_entity.id
_entity.type
_entity.pdbx_description
1 polymer ?
#
loop_
_entity_poly.entity_id
_entity_poly.type
_entity_poly.pdbx_seq_one_letter_code
_entity_poly.pdbx_strand_id
1 'polypeptide(L)'
;MENLLNKLIEKNKPLTKQGKVADYIPALSYANPNELGICIMDIKGNIYCSGDYNKKFTIQSISKVIALALAIMDNGEDRVFKKVGVEGTYEAFNSFYKLDLRHEEKPANPMINSGAIVTTSLIHGKGNEKFNRLLQLIRNILKDNT
;
A
#
# COMPACT_ATOMS: atom_id res chain seq x y z
N MET A 1 -5.50 15.91 -20.75
CA MET A 1 -5.04 14.81 -19.87
C MET A 1 -5.78 13.52 -20.19
N GLU A 2 -7.11 13.51 -20.22
CA GLU A 2 -7.91 12.30 -20.50
C GLU A 2 -7.53 11.59 -21.82
N ASN A 3 -7.35 12.33 -22.92
CA ASN A 3 -6.88 11.76 -24.19
C ASN A 3 -5.51 11.05 -24.07
N LEU A 4 -4.63 11.54 -23.20
CA LEU A 4 -3.34 10.88 -22.94
C LEU A 4 -3.56 9.59 -22.14
N LEU A 5 -4.38 9.64 -21.09
CA LEU A 5 -4.69 8.46 -20.27
C LEU A 5 -5.37 7.36 -21.10
N ASN A 6 -6.32 7.72 -21.96
CA ASN A 6 -6.96 6.79 -22.89
C ASN A 6 -5.93 6.11 -23.80
N LYS A 7 -5.01 6.89 -24.40
CA LYS A 7 -3.93 6.33 -25.23
C LYS A 7 -3.01 5.40 -24.42
N LEU A 8 -2.72 5.72 -23.17
CA LEU A 8 -1.91 4.85 -22.29
C LEU A 8 -2.64 3.56 -21.94
N ILE A 9 -3.94 3.61 -21.64
CA ILE A 9 -4.75 2.42 -21.39
C ILE A 9 -4.76 1.53 -22.64
N GLU A 10 -5.13 2.05 -23.80
CA GLU A 10 -5.19 1.26 -25.04
C GLU A 10 -3.83 0.64 -25.40
N LYS A 11 -2.74 1.42 -25.26
CA LYS A 11 -1.38 0.94 -25.54
C LYS A 11 -0.96 -0.20 -24.61
N ASN A 12 -1.34 -0.16 -23.33
CA ASN A 12 -0.83 -1.09 -22.32
C ASN A 12 -1.81 -2.22 -21.96
N LYS A 13 -3.09 -2.13 -22.32
CA LYS A 13 -4.09 -3.18 -22.06
C LYS A 13 -3.68 -4.57 -22.58
N PRO A 14 -3.03 -4.71 -23.76
CA PRO A 14 -2.53 -6.01 -24.20
C PRO A 14 -1.47 -6.64 -23.27
N LEU A 15 -0.73 -5.83 -22.50
CA LEU A 15 0.34 -6.29 -21.61
C LEU A 15 -0.20 -7.01 -20.36
N THR A 16 -1.46 -6.82 -20.00
CA THR A 16 -2.04 -7.49 -18.81
C THR A 16 -2.02 -9.02 -18.94
N LYS A 17 -1.99 -9.53 -20.18
CA LYS A 17 -1.87 -10.97 -20.50
C LYS A 17 -0.49 -11.57 -20.17
N GLN A 18 0.53 -10.75 -19.92
CA GLN A 18 1.89 -11.20 -19.62
C GLN A 18 2.09 -11.53 -18.13
N GLY A 19 1.16 -11.11 -17.27
CA GLY A 19 1.19 -11.37 -15.83
C GLY A 19 0.25 -12.52 -15.42
N LYS A 20 0.28 -12.84 -14.13
CA LYS A 20 -0.66 -13.77 -13.50
C LYS A 20 -1.32 -13.09 -12.30
N VAL A 21 -2.62 -13.24 -12.18
CA VAL A 21 -3.37 -12.82 -10.98
C VAL A 21 -2.86 -13.60 -9.78
N ALA A 22 -2.67 -12.91 -8.65
CA ALA A 22 -2.27 -13.53 -7.40
C ALA A 22 -3.34 -14.54 -6.93
N ASP A 23 -2.92 -15.75 -6.58
CA ASP A 23 -3.80 -16.87 -6.22
C ASP A 23 -3.49 -17.48 -4.85
N TYR A 24 -2.49 -16.96 -4.13
CA TYR A 24 -2.12 -17.42 -2.79
C TYR A 24 -3.19 -17.09 -1.71
N ILE A 25 -4.06 -16.11 -1.97
CA ILE A 25 -5.32 -15.88 -1.22
C ILE A 25 -6.47 -16.19 -2.18
N PRO A 26 -7.38 -17.12 -1.86
CA PRO A 26 -8.45 -17.53 -2.78
C PRO A 26 -9.27 -16.37 -3.34
N ALA A 27 -9.61 -15.38 -2.50
CA ALA A 27 -10.37 -14.21 -2.92
C ALA A 27 -9.67 -13.35 -3.98
N LEU A 28 -8.33 -13.37 -4.05
CA LEU A 28 -7.57 -12.63 -5.08
C LEU A 28 -7.65 -13.32 -6.45
N SER A 29 -7.81 -14.64 -6.50
CA SER A 29 -7.90 -15.40 -7.75
C SER A 29 -9.12 -15.02 -8.61
N TYR A 30 -10.14 -14.39 -8.00
CA TYR A 30 -11.35 -13.94 -8.69
C TYR A 30 -11.19 -12.61 -9.45
N ALA A 31 -10.03 -11.95 -9.36
CA ALA A 31 -9.76 -10.74 -10.13
C ALA A 31 -9.69 -11.05 -11.64
N ASN A 32 -10.21 -10.14 -12.46
CA ASN A 32 -10.19 -10.30 -13.91
C ASN A 32 -8.83 -9.80 -14.46
N PRO A 33 -8.03 -10.66 -15.12
CA PRO A 33 -6.69 -10.30 -15.60
C PRO A 33 -6.70 -9.26 -16.74
N ASN A 34 -7.85 -8.93 -17.31
CA ASN A 34 -7.96 -7.94 -18.40
C ASN A 34 -8.26 -6.52 -17.90
N GLU A 35 -8.38 -6.33 -16.59
CA GLU A 35 -8.71 -5.03 -16.00
C GLU A 35 -7.48 -4.15 -15.86
N LEU A 36 -7.61 -2.92 -16.35
CA LEU A 36 -6.57 -1.91 -16.26
C LEU A 36 -7.21 -0.53 -16.13
N GLY A 37 -6.92 0.13 -15.01
CA GLY A 37 -7.39 1.47 -14.72
C GLY A 37 -6.25 2.39 -14.29
N ILE A 38 -6.39 3.67 -14.59
CA ILE A 38 -5.50 4.72 -14.12
C ILE A 38 -6.32 5.92 -13.66
N CYS A 39 -5.93 6.54 -12.56
CA CYS A 39 -6.46 7.83 -12.17
C CYS A 39 -5.36 8.73 -11.61
N ILE A 40 -5.41 10.02 -11.96
CA ILE A 40 -4.49 11.06 -11.54
C ILE A 40 -5.30 12.18 -10.90
N MET A 41 -4.89 12.59 -9.70
CA MET A 41 -5.35 13.81 -9.06
C MET A 41 -4.20 14.82 -9.03
N ASP A 42 -4.41 16.02 -9.56
CA ASP A 42 -3.41 17.08 -9.48
C ASP A 42 -3.49 17.87 -8.16
N ILE A 43 -2.53 18.78 -7.92
CA ILE A 43 -2.49 19.60 -6.70
C ILE A 43 -3.66 20.59 -6.57
N LYS A 44 -4.43 20.82 -7.65
CA LYS A 44 -5.63 21.67 -7.66
C LYS A 44 -6.89 20.85 -7.39
N GLY A 45 -6.78 19.53 -7.25
CA GLY A 45 -7.89 18.61 -7.04
C GLY A 45 -8.61 18.22 -8.32
N ASN A 46 -8.07 18.52 -9.51
CA ASN A 46 -8.62 18.00 -10.76
C ASN A 46 -8.34 16.51 -10.85
N ILE A 47 -9.36 15.74 -11.23
CA ILE A 47 -9.29 14.28 -11.34
C ILE A 47 -9.40 13.90 -12.81
N TYR A 48 -8.45 13.08 -13.27
CA TYR A 48 -8.45 12.51 -14.61
C TYR A 48 -8.30 11.01 -14.50
N CYS A 49 -9.29 10.25 -14.98
CA CYS A 49 -9.23 8.80 -14.96
C CYS A 49 -9.50 8.19 -16.35
N SER A 50 -9.09 6.94 -16.55
CA SER A 50 -9.33 6.16 -17.77
C SER A 50 -9.27 4.65 -17.47
N GLY A 51 -9.93 3.84 -18.31
CA GLY A 51 -10.02 2.39 -18.14
C GLY A 51 -10.91 1.98 -16.95
N ASP A 52 -10.57 0.87 -16.31
CA ASP A 52 -11.34 0.25 -15.22
C ASP A 52 -11.11 0.94 -13.84
N TYR A 53 -10.98 2.27 -13.83
CA TYR A 53 -10.54 3.04 -12.65
C TYR A 53 -11.50 2.99 -11.45
N ASN A 54 -12.80 2.75 -11.69
CA ASN A 54 -13.83 2.76 -10.64
C ASN A 54 -14.05 1.37 -10.02
N LYS A 55 -13.24 0.37 -10.38
CA LYS A 55 -13.37 -0.96 -9.81
C LYS A 55 -12.67 -1.04 -8.44
N LYS A 56 -13.41 -1.51 -7.44
CA LYS A 56 -12.88 -1.72 -6.09
C LYS A 56 -11.99 -2.97 -6.04
N PHE A 57 -10.86 -2.86 -5.35
CA PHE A 57 -9.96 -3.96 -5.03
C PHE A 57 -9.32 -3.74 -3.65
N THR A 58 -8.76 -4.78 -3.05
CA THR A 58 -8.07 -4.67 -1.76
C THR A 58 -6.76 -3.91 -1.91
N ILE A 59 -6.49 -2.93 -1.04
CA ILE A 59 -5.26 -2.12 -1.13
C ILE A 59 -3.97 -2.88 -0.82
N GLN A 60 -4.03 -4.04 -0.15
CA GLN A 60 -2.87 -4.90 0.15
C GLN A 60 -1.70 -4.10 0.75
N SER A 61 -0.47 -4.31 0.30
CA SER A 61 0.73 -3.63 0.83
C SER A 61 0.73 -2.10 0.66
N ILE A 62 -0.17 -1.51 -0.13
CA ILE A 62 -0.36 -0.04 -0.17
C ILE A 62 -0.75 0.49 1.22
N SER A 63 -1.46 -0.33 2.03
CA SER A 63 -1.82 0.01 3.40
C SER A 63 -0.62 0.36 4.31
N LYS A 64 0.58 -0.14 4.01
CA LYS A 64 1.80 0.08 4.82
C LYS A 64 2.19 1.56 4.90
N VAL A 65 1.98 2.30 3.81
CA VAL A 65 2.25 3.74 3.74
C VAL A 65 1.36 4.49 4.74
N ILE A 66 0.08 4.12 4.79
CA ILE A 66 -0.91 4.77 5.65
C ILE A 66 -0.72 4.36 7.11
N ALA A 67 -0.38 3.10 7.36
CA ALA A 67 -0.01 2.62 8.69
C ALA A 67 1.23 3.32 9.24
N LEU A 68 2.25 3.55 8.40
CA LEU A 68 3.44 4.33 8.77
C LEU A 68 3.08 5.77 9.12
N ALA A 69 2.28 6.44 8.28
CA ALA A 69 1.82 7.80 8.54
C ALA A 69 1.11 7.90 9.90
N LEU A 70 0.19 6.98 10.18
CA LEU A 70 -0.54 6.97 11.46
C LEU A 70 0.40 6.69 12.65
N ALA A 71 1.33 5.74 12.52
CA ALA A 71 2.29 5.46 13.58
C ALA A 71 3.20 6.66 13.90
N ILE A 72 3.59 7.44 12.88
CA ILE A 72 4.37 8.68 13.04
C ILE A 72 3.52 9.77 13.69
N MET A 73 2.26 9.96 13.26
CA MET A 73 1.34 10.91 13.90
C MET A 73 1.16 10.62 15.40
N ASP A 74 1.15 9.34 15.77
CA ASP A 74 0.96 8.89 17.15
C ASP A 74 2.21 9.05 18.03
N ASN A 75 3.40 8.87 17.47
CA ASN A 75 4.61 8.64 18.25
C ASN A 75 5.77 9.60 17.93
N GLY A 76 5.67 10.37 16.84
CA GLY A 76 6.79 11.09 16.24
C GLY A 76 7.73 10.18 15.45
N GLU A 77 8.47 10.76 14.50
CA GLU A 77 9.40 10.05 13.62
C GLU A 77 10.50 9.33 14.40
N ASP A 78 11.16 10.01 15.34
CA ASP A 78 12.26 9.46 16.13
C ASP A 78 11.89 8.15 16.82
N ARG A 79 10.70 8.10 17.42
CA ARG A 79 10.23 6.92 18.16
C ARG A 79 9.89 5.76 17.22
N VAL A 80 9.29 6.06 16.06
CA VAL A 80 8.97 5.04 15.05
C VAL A 80 10.25 4.48 14.46
N PHE A 81 11.16 5.34 14.00
CA PHE A 81 12.38 4.91 13.33
C PHE A 81 13.45 4.36 14.28
N LYS A 82 13.26 4.48 15.60
CA LYS A 82 14.00 3.67 16.57
C LYS A 82 13.59 2.19 16.54
N LYS A 83 12.38 1.86 16.09
CA LYS A 83 11.79 0.50 16.08
C LYS A 83 11.75 -0.16 14.70
N VAL A 84 11.87 0.62 13.63
CA VAL A 84 11.98 0.12 12.24
C VAL A 84 12.98 1.00 11.49
N GLY A 85 13.78 0.43 10.60
CA GLY A 85 14.79 1.17 9.84
C GLY A 85 14.20 2.04 8.72
N VAL A 86 15.09 2.63 7.92
CA VAL A 86 14.77 3.48 6.75
C VAL A 86 15.53 3.03 5.49
N GLU A 87 16.05 1.81 5.50
CA GLU A 87 16.95 1.33 4.45
C GLU A 87 16.18 0.91 3.20
N GLY A 88 16.72 1.22 2.02
CA GLY A 88 16.26 0.62 0.77
C GLY A 88 16.53 -0.88 0.78
N THR A 89 15.54 -1.70 0.43
CA THR A 89 15.72 -3.16 0.30
C THR A 89 15.78 -3.55 -1.17
N TYR A 90 16.87 -4.22 -1.58
CA TYR A 90 17.02 -4.77 -2.93
C TYR A 90 16.37 -6.15 -3.11
N GLU A 91 15.83 -6.74 -2.03
CA GLU A 91 15.24 -8.08 -2.04
C GLU A 91 13.70 -8.04 -2.04
N ALA A 92 13.09 -9.19 -2.38
CA ALA A 92 11.65 -9.38 -2.36
C ALA A 92 11.04 -9.06 -0.98
N PHE A 93 9.84 -8.45 -0.96
CA PHE A 93 9.18 -7.95 0.25
C PHE A 93 8.87 -9.02 1.33
N ASN A 94 8.89 -10.29 0.94
CA ASN A 94 8.65 -11.47 1.78
C ASN A 94 9.93 -12.26 2.10
N SER A 95 11.12 -11.73 1.79
CA SER A 95 12.38 -12.36 2.14
C SER A 95 12.55 -12.42 3.67
N PHE A 96 12.75 -13.64 4.19
CA PHE A 96 13.13 -13.87 5.58
C PHE A 96 14.61 -13.54 5.86
N TYR A 97 15.39 -13.22 4.82
CA TYR A 97 16.85 -13.07 4.91
C TYR A 97 17.30 -12.02 5.93
N LYS A 98 16.51 -10.94 6.12
CA LYS A 98 16.80 -9.92 7.13
C LYS A 98 16.35 -10.25 8.56
N LEU A 99 15.63 -11.34 8.79
CA LEU A 99 15.49 -11.92 10.13
C LEU A 99 16.66 -12.86 10.48
N ASP A 100 17.43 -13.29 9.47
CA ASP A 100 18.53 -14.27 9.63
C ASP A 100 19.94 -13.62 9.61
N LEU A 101 20.02 -12.31 9.34
CA LEU A 101 21.20 -11.52 9.69
C LEU A 101 21.13 -11.25 11.20
N ARG A 102 21.88 -12.05 11.96
CA ARG A 102 22.01 -12.05 13.44
C ARG A 102 22.47 -10.72 14.08
N HIS A 103 22.36 -9.59 13.37
CA HIS A 103 22.92 -8.29 13.72
C HIS A 103 21.97 -7.08 13.58
N GLU A 104 20.74 -7.23 13.07
CA GLU A 104 19.77 -6.12 13.01
C GLU A 104 18.66 -6.29 14.09
N GLU A 105 18.66 -5.44 15.12
CA GLU A 105 17.67 -5.45 16.23
C GLU A 105 16.25 -5.03 15.81
N LYS A 106 16.05 -4.63 14.55
CA LYS A 106 14.78 -4.13 14.01
C LYS A 106 14.66 -4.38 12.50
N PRO A 107 13.44 -4.46 11.94
CA PRO A 107 13.26 -4.62 10.49
C PRO A 107 13.83 -3.45 9.69
N ALA A 108 14.30 -3.70 8.46
CA ALA A 108 15.01 -2.71 7.64
C ALA A 108 14.21 -1.47 7.23
N ASN A 109 12.92 -1.63 6.91
CA ASN A 109 12.04 -0.51 6.58
C ASN A 109 10.57 -0.87 6.77
N PRO A 110 9.66 0.13 6.82
CA PRO A 110 8.23 -0.12 7.03
C PRO A 110 7.51 -0.78 5.83
N MET A 111 8.14 -0.87 4.66
CA MET A 111 7.53 -1.36 3.42
C MET A 111 7.66 -2.88 3.24
N ILE A 112 8.59 -3.54 3.94
CA ILE A 112 8.62 -5.01 4.06
C ILE A 112 7.61 -5.52 5.09
N ASN A 113 7.26 -6.80 5.04
CA ASN A 113 6.19 -7.34 5.91
C ASN A 113 6.53 -7.24 7.40
N SER A 114 7.75 -7.60 7.81
CA SER A 114 8.17 -7.51 9.21
C SER A 114 8.15 -6.06 9.73
N GLY A 115 8.60 -5.10 8.91
CA GLY A 115 8.54 -3.69 9.24
C GLY A 115 7.12 -3.14 9.30
N ALA A 116 6.23 -3.59 8.42
CA ALA A 116 4.82 -3.22 8.48
C ALA A 116 4.13 -3.75 9.75
N ILE A 117 4.46 -4.97 10.19
CA ILE A 117 3.95 -5.55 11.44
C ILE A 117 4.42 -4.72 12.64
N VAL A 118 5.72 -4.40 12.70
CA VAL A 118 6.26 -3.54 13.77
C VAL A 118 5.61 -2.16 13.73
N THR A 119 5.51 -1.53 12.57
CA THR A 119 4.89 -0.21 12.39
C THR A 119 3.44 -0.22 12.85
N THR A 120 2.67 -1.23 12.46
CA THR A 120 1.26 -1.39 12.87
C THR A 120 1.14 -1.60 14.39
N SER A 121 2.12 -2.25 15.02
CA SER A 121 2.16 -2.41 16.48
C SER A 121 2.32 -1.08 17.24
N LEU A 122 2.88 -0.06 16.60
CA LEU A 122 3.11 1.26 17.20
C LEU A 122 1.88 2.18 17.16
N ILE A 123 0.88 1.87 16.34
CA ILE A 123 -0.40 2.61 16.31
C ILE A 123 -1.06 2.52 17.69
N HIS A 124 -1.48 3.65 18.25
CA HIS A 124 -2.17 3.69 19.55
C HIS A 124 -3.55 3.02 19.48
N GLY A 125 -3.99 2.49 20.62
CA GLY A 125 -5.24 1.77 20.77
C GLY A 125 -5.03 0.27 21.03
N LYS A 126 -6.11 -0.44 21.32
CA LYS A 126 -6.12 -1.89 21.58
C LYS A 126 -7.08 -2.60 20.63
N GLY A 127 -6.69 -3.81 20.17
CA GLY A 127 -7.52 -4.63 19.29
C GLY A 127 -8.06 -3.84 18.09
N ASN A 128 -9.38 -3.81 17.94
CA ASN A 128 -10.09 -3.17 16.83
C ASN A 128 -9.93 -1.64 16.78
N GLU A 129 -9.55 -0.97 17.87
CA GLU A 129 -9.32 0.48 17.86
C GLU A 129 -8.24 0.87 16.85
N LYS A 130 -7.16 0.09 16.76
CA LYS A 130 -6.08 0.34 15.79
C LYS A 130 -6.59 0.27 14.36
N PHE A 131 -7.41 -0.73 14.07
CA PHE A 131 -8.04 -0.89 12.75
C PHE A 131 -8.95 0.28 12.42
N ASN A 132 -9.83 0.68 13.36
CA ASN A 132 -10.75 1.79 13.16
C ASN A 132 -10.02 3.12 12.92
N ARG A 133 -8.90 3.36 13.62
CA ARG A 133 -8.09 4.57 13.42
C ARG A 133 -7.41 4.58 12.06
N LEU A 134 -6.89 3.44 11.61
CA LEU A 134 -6.33 3.31 10.27
C LEU A 134 -7.41 3.54 9.19
N LEU A 135 -8.59 2.94 9.36
CA LEU A 135 -9.73 3.13 8.45
C LEU A 135 -10.18 4.60 8.43
N GLN A 136 -10.26 5.26 9.58
CA GLN A 136 -10.63 6.66 9.66
C GLN A 136 -9.62 7.57 8.96
N LEU A 137 -8.32 7.28 9.08
CA LEU A 137 -7.30 8.03 8.36
C LEU A 137 -7.45 7.85 6.84
N ILE A 138 -7.71 6.63 6.37
CA ILE A 138 -7.98 6.36 4.94
C ILE A 138 -9.19 7.18 4.45
N ARG A 139 -10.30 7.14 5.19
CA ARG A 139 -11.51 7.91 4.91
C ARG A 139 -11.25 9.41 4.84
N ASN A 140 -10.49 9.94 5.79
CA ASN A 140 -10.11 11.35 5.82
C ASN A 140 -9.26 11.75 4.59
N ILE A 141 -8.28 10.92 4.21
CA ILE A 141 -7.43 11.15 3.03
C ILE A 141 -8.28 11.16 1.76
N LEU A 142 -9.21 10.22 1.63
CA LEU A 142 -10.08 10.08 0.46
C LEU A 142 -11.26 11.05 0.46
N LYS A 143 -11.50 11.78 1.56
CA LYS A 143 -12.73 12.55 1.81
C LYS A 143 -13.99 11.69 1.61
N ASP A 144 -13.89 10.42 1.96
CA ASP A 144 -14.98 9.43 1.83
C ASP A 144 -15.52 9.11 3.23
N ASN A 145 -16.81 9.39 3.45
CA ASN A 145 -17.49 9.16 4.72
C ASN A 145 -18.23 7.81 4.77
N THR A 146 -18.13 6.99 3.71
CA THR A 146 -18.79 5.68 3.63
C THR A 146 -17.97 4.55 4.24
#